data_AF-A0A3D4B523-F1
#
_entry.id   AF-A0A3D4B523-F1
#
_cell.length_a   1.000
_cell.length_b   1.000
_cell.length_c   1.000
_cell.angle_alpha   90.00
_cell.angle_beta   90.00
_cell.angle_gamma   90.00
#
_symmetry.space_group_name_H-M   'P 1'
#
loop_
_entity.id
_entity.type
_entity.pdbx_description
1 polymer ?
#
loop_
_entity_poly.entity_id
_entity_poly.type
_entity_poly.pdbx_seq_one_letter_code
_entity_poly.pdbx_strand_id
1 'polypeptide(L)'
;MNPVLGQTGLLRMGLCFMDTIQNIHDEIDRQTAPIENIHADRLQCRRGCCACCIDDLTVFDVEAEPIRRHYPELLTRGTPHPPGACAFLDNHGGCR
;
A
#
# COMPACT_ATOMS: atom_id res chain seq x y z
N MET A 1 23.34 -35.88 9.48
CA MET A 1 22.55 -35.29 8.40
C MET A 1 21.26 -34.76 9.01
N ASN A 2 21.14 -33.44 9.17
CA ASN A 2 19.96 -32.79 9.75
C ASN A 2 19.51 -31.72 8.73
N PRO A 3 18.25 -31.69 8.28
CA PRO A 3 17.86 -30.85 7.17
C PRO A 3 17.80 -29.38 7.59
N VAL A 4 18.32 -28.52 6.73
CA VAL A 4 18.23 -27.06 6.81
C VAL A 4 16.75 -26.66 6.65
N LEU A 5 16.00 -26.63 7.75
CA LEU A 5 14.66 -26.03 7.85
C LEU A 5 14.70 -24.58 8.36
N GLY A 6 15.87 -23.93 8.35
CA GLY A 6 16.08 -22.67 9.07
C GLY A 6 15.96 -21.37 8.24
N GLN A 7 16.17 -21.39 6.93
CA GLN A 7 16.25 -20.16 6.12
C GLN A 7 15.27 -20.14 4.93
N THR A 8 15.10 -21.26 4.24
CA THR A 8 14.12 -21.42 3.15
C THR A 8 12.67 -21.44 3.66
N GLY A 9 12.44 -21.95 4.88
CA GLY A 9 11.12 -21.99 5.51
C GLY A 9 10.60 -20.60 5.88
N LEU A 10 11.47 -19.73 6.44
CA LEU A 10 11.11 -18.36 6.80
C LEU A 10 10.83 -17.49 5.58
N LEU A 11 11.65 -17.58 4.53
CA LEU A 11 11.38 -16.88 3.27
C LEU A 11 10.04 -17.36 2.67
N ARG A 12 9.80 -18.67 2.60
CA ARG A 12 8.57 -19.23 2.04
C ARG A 12 7.32 -18.87 2.87
N MET A 13 7.44 -18.79 4.19
CA MET A 13 6.37 -18.33 5.08
C MET A 13 6.08 -16.83 4.89
N GLY A 14 7.13 -16.01 4.75
CA GLY A 14 7.01 -14.58 4.45
C GLY A 14 6.34 -14.30 3.10
N LEU A 15 6.69 -15.07 2.06
CA LEU A 15 6.03 -15.03 0.75
C LEU A 15 4.53 -15.38 0.86
N CYS A 16 4.16 -16.46 1.55
CA CYS A 16 2.76 -16.86 1.77
C CYS A 16 1.95 -15.84 2.59
N PHE A 17 2.58 -15.22 3.59
CA PHE A 17 1.96 -14.18 4.40
C PHE A 17 1.67 -12.92 3.58
N MET A 18 2.60 -12.50 2.71
CA MET A 18 2.37 -11.37 1.80
C MET A 18 1.27 -11.66 0.77
N ASP A 19 1.18 -12.89 0.26
CA ASP A 19 0.08 -13.29 -0.61
C ASP A 19 -1.27 -13.19 0.12
N THR A 20 -1.30 -13.50 1.42
CA THR A 20 -2.51 -13.35 2.25
C THR A 20 -2.92 -11.89 2.39
N ILE A 21 -1.97 -10.99 2.66
CA ILE A 21 -2.25 -9.55 2.74
C ILE A 21 -2.76 -9.03 1.40
N GLN A 22 -2.16 -9.44 0.29
CA GLN A 22 -2.64 -9.06 -1.04
C GLN A 22 -4.07 -9.53 -1.29
N ASN A 23 -4.39 -10.78 -0.95
CA ASN A 23 -5.74 -11.32 -1.10
C ASN A 23 -6.78 -10.54 -0.27
N ILE A 24 -6.40 -10.04 0.91
CA ILE A 24 -7.29 -9.20 1.72
C ILE A 24 -7.54 -7.85 1.04
N HIS A 25 -6.50 -7.20 0.51
CA HIS A 25 -6.67 -5.95 -0.24
C HIS A 25 -7.56 -6.16 -1.48
N ASP A 26 -7.27 -7.20 -2.27
CA ASP A 26 -8.04 -7.52 -3.47
C ASP A 26 -9.51 -7.78 -3.15
N GLU A 27 -9.79 -8.45 -2.03
CA GLU A 27 -11.16 -8.74 -1.59
C GLU A 27 -11.89 -7.48 -1.11
N ILE A 28 -11.20 -6.59 -0.39
CA ILE A 28 -11.74 -5.28 0.01
C ILE A 28 -12.10 -4.48 -1.24
N ASP A 29 -11.16 -4.33 -2.17
CA ASP A 29 -11.37 -3.58 -3.42
C ASP A 29 -12.54 -4.15 -4.23
N ARG A 30 -12.62 -5.48 -4.34
CA ARG A 30 -13.71 -6.17 -5.02
C ARG A 30 -15.07 -5.89 -4.37
N GLN A 31 -15.13 -5.86 -3.04
CA GLN A 31 -16.37 -5.59 -2.30
C GLN A 31 -16.76 -4.11 -2.33
N THR A 32 -15.79 -3.18 -2.41
CA THR A 32 -16.06 -1.74 -2.39
C THR A 32 -16.33 -1.16 -3.77
N ALA A 33 -15.86 -1.79 -4.85
CA ALA A 33 -16.03 -1.32 -6.21
C ALA A 33 -17.49 -0.95 -6.58
N PRO A 34 -18.55 -1.70 -6.18
CA PRO A 34 -19.92 -1.29 -6.45
C PRO A 34 -20.31 0.02 -5.77
N ILE A 35 -19.88 0.22 -4.52
CA ILE A 35 -20.17 1.42 -3.72
C ILE A 35 -19.45 2.63 -4.32
N GLU A 36 -18.19 2.44 -4.72
CA GLU A 36 -17.40 3.46 -5.42
C GLU A 36 -18.11 3.92 -6.70
N ASN A 37 -18.57 2.97 -7.52
CA ASN A 37 -19.29 3.27 -8.76
C ASN A 37 -20.62 4.01 -8.51
N ILE A 38 -21.40 3.61 -7.51
CA ILE A 38 -22.70 4.25 -7.18
C ILE A 38 -22.51 5.69 -6.71
N HIS A 39 -21.37 5.99 -6.08
CA HIS A 39 -21.11 7.30 -5.48
C HIS A 39 -20.02 8.09 -6.21
N ALA A 40 -19.61 7.68 -7.41
CA ALA A 40 -18.50 8.29 -8.14
C ALA A 40 -18.67 9.81 -8.34
N ASP A 41 -19.90 10.27 -8.51
CA ASP A 41 -20.26 11.69 -8.63
C ASP A 41 -20.11 12.48 -7.31
N ARG A 42 -20.29 11.80 -6.17
CA ARG A 42 -20.17 12.36 -4.81
C ARG A 42 -18.80 12.19 -4.19
N LEU A 43 -18.02 11.22 -4.68
CA LEU A 43 -16.62 11.01 -4.33
C LEU A 43 -15.77 12.13 -4.94
N GLN A 44 -15.89 13.32 -4.35
CA GLN A 44 -15.09 14.51 -4.62
C GLN A 44 -13.74 14.44 -3.88
N CYS A 45 -13.46 13.31 -3.23
CA CYS A 45 -12.14 12.98 -2.75
C CYS A 45 -11.18 13.07 -3.94
N ARG A 46 -10.31 14.10 -3.92
CA ARG A 46 -9.15 14.08 -4.81
C ARG A 46 -8.35 12.81 -4.48
N ARG A 47 -7.76 12.16 -5.47
CA ARG A 47 -6.99 10.92 -5.22
C ARG A 47 -5.93 11.22 -4.15
N GLY A 48 -5.95 10.50 -3.03
CA GLY A 48 -5.11 10.80 -1.85
C GLY A 48 -5.56 11.98 -0.97
N CYS A 49 -6.84 12.36 -0.98
CA CYS A 49 -7.41 13.33 -0.03
C CYS A 49 -7.68 12.78 1.37
N CYS A 50 -7.43 11.49 1.60
CA CYS A 50 -7.44 10.95 2.94
C CYS A 50 -6.14 11.43 3.61
N ALA A 51 -6.27 12.10 4.76
CA ALA A 51 -5.15 12.40 5.66
C ALA A 51 -4.50 11.11 6.26
N CYS A 52 -4.64 9.96 5.59
CA CYS A 52 -4.24 8.65 6.09
C CYS A 52 -2.74 8.40 6.03
N CYS A 53 -2.01 9.21 5.24
CA CYS A 53 -0.56 9.17 5.13
C CYS A 53 0.04 10.57 5.36
N ILE A 54 -0.40 11.25 6.43
CA ILE A 54 0.29 12.47 6.90
C ILE A 54 1.60 12.09 7.61
N ASP A 55 2.45 13.10 7.83
CA ASP A 55 3.73 12.92 8.51
C ASP A 55 3.58 12.30 9.89
N ASP A 56 4.66 11.68 10.37
CA ASP A 56 4.77 11.06 11.69
C ASP A 56 3.80 9.88 11.96
N LEU A 57 3.10 9.38 10.94
CA LEU A 57 2.38 8.11 11.02
C LEU A 57 3.36 6.94 10.97
N THR A 58 3.33 6.11 12.02
CA THR A 58 4.08 4.86 12.04
C THR A 58 3.26 3.78 11.34
N VAL A 59 3.87 3.10 10.37
CA VAL A 59 3.31 1.91 9.73
C VAL A 59 4.05 0.68 10.23
N PHE A 60 3.33 -0.42 10.47
CA PHE A 60 3.93 -1.70 10.81
C PHE A 60 4.60 -2.33 9.59
N ASP A 61 5.52 -3.28 9.80
CA ASP A 61 6.21 -3.95 8.68
C ASP A 61 5.23 -4.63 7.71
N VAL A 62 4.11 -5.15 8.22
CA VAL A 62 3.05 -5.76 7.42
C VAL A 62 2.35 -4.75 6.48
N GLU A 63 2.32 -3.48 6.85
CA GLU A 63 1.74 -2.39 6.05
C GLU A 63 2.80 -1.77 5.12
N ALA A 64 4.05 -1.67 5.58
CA ALA A 64 5.16 -1.11 4.82
C ALA A 64 5.57 -2.01 3.63
N GLU A 65 5.51 -3.33 3.79
CA GLU A 65 5.99 -4.25 2.76
C GLU A 65 5.18 -4.21 1.46
N PRO A 66 3.83 -4.20 1.49
CA PRO A 66 3.03 -3.94 0.30
C PRO A 66 3.40 -2.62 -0.39
N ILE A 67 3.65 -1.55 0.36
CA ILE A 67 4.05 -0.25 -0.19
C ILE A 67 5.40 -0.36 -0.93
N ARG A 68 6.39 -1.04 -0.33
CA ARG A 68 7.69 -1.30 -0.97
C ARG A 68 7.57 -2.09 -2.27
N ARG A 69 6.70 -3.10 -2.28
CA ARG A 69 6.48 -3.97 -3.45
C ARG A 69 5.82 -3.23 -4.62
N HIS A 70 4.82 -2.40 -4.35
CA HIS A 70 4.03 -1.74 -5.38
C HIS A 70 4.64 -0.43 -5.89
N TYR A 71 5.45 0.25 -5.07
CA TYR A 71 5.97 1.58 -5.39
C TYR A 71 7.51 1.70 -5.27
N PRO A 72 8.30 0.74 -5.78
CA PRO A 72 9.75 0.75 -5.61
C PRO A 72 10.43 1.97 -6.26
N GLU A 73 9.95 2.38 -7.44
CA GLU A 73 10.51 3.55 -8.15
C GLU A 73 10.22 4.86 -7.42
N LEU A 74 9.01 5.01 -6.87
CA LEU A 74 8.66 6.21 -6.12
C LEU A 74 9.46 6.31 -4.83
N LEU A 75 9.67 5.20 -4.12
CA LEU A 75 10.50 5.18 -2.91
C LEU A 75 11.98 5.46 -3.20
N THR A 76 12.46 5.07 -4.37
CA THR A 76 13.89 5.22 -4.74
C THR A 76 14.19 6.58 -5.36
N ARG A 77 13.28 7.10 -6.19
CA ARG A 77 13.52 8.29 -7.05
C ARG A 77 12.54 9.42 -6.80
N GLY A 78 11.45 9.16 -6.10
CA GLY A 78 10.42 10.14 -5.81
C GLY A 78 10.97 11.24 -4.91
N THR A 79 10.53 12.47 -5.19
CA THR A 79 10.68 13.57 -4.22
C THR A 79 9.42 13.61 -3.37
N PRO A 80 9.52 13.41 -2.04
CA PRO A 80 8.38 13.57 -1.17
C PRO A 80 7.89 15.02 -1.22
N HIS A 81 6.59 15.21 -1.01
CA HIS A 81 6.04 16.55 -0.83
C HIS A 81 6.48 17.13 0.53
N PRO A 82 6.34 18.45 0.73
CA PRO A 82 6.51 19.04 2.05
C PRO A 82 5.57 18.40 3.10
N PRO A 83 5.91 18.48 4.39
CA PRO A 83 5.03 18.03 5.47
C PRO A 83 3.62 18.62 5.36
N GLY A 84 2.62 17.80 5.65
CA GLY A 84 1.19 18.06 5.47
C GLY A 84 0.62 17.52 4.15
N ALA A 85 1.43 16.87 3.32
CA ALA A 85 1.02 16.30 2.04
C ALA A 85 1.53 14.85 1.84
N CYS A 86 0.69 14.00 1.25
CA CYS A 86 1.04 12.60 1.01
C CYS A 86 2.16 12.45 -0.03
N ALA A 87 3.21 11.69 0.30
CA ALA A 87 4.37 11.43 -0.57
C ALA A 87 4.03 10.69 -1.88
N PHE A 88 2.83 10.15 -2.00
CA PHE A 88 2.33 9.39 -3.16
C PHE A 88 1.39 10.21 -4.05
N LEU A 89 1.34 11.53 -3.88
CA LEU A 89 0.52 12.41 -4.72
C LEU A 89 1.31 12.92 -5.94
N ASP A 90 0.77 12.84 -7.15
CA ASP A 90 1.27 13.62 -8.29
C ASP A 90 0.93 15.12 -8.17
N ASN A 91 1.41 15.90 -9.14
CA ASN A 91 1.21 17.35 -9.17
C ASN A 91 -0.25 17.77 -9.42
N HIS A 92 -1.12 16.85 -9.84
CA HIS A 92 -2.55 17.06 -10.03
C HIS A 92 -3.37 16.59 -8.82
N GLY A 93 -2.73 16.08 -7.77
CA GLY A 93 -3.41 15.45 -6.64
C GLY A 93 -4.01 14.09 -7.00
N GLY A 94 -3.38 13.38 -7.94
CA GLY A 94 -3.53 11.96 -8.28
C GLY A 94 -2.66 11.07 -7.39
N CYS A 95 -3.02 9.80 -7.12
CA CYS A 95 -2.02 8.84 -6.61
C CYS A 95 -1.07 8.45 -7.75
N ARG A 96 0.25 8.44 -7.48
CA ARG A 96 1.34 8.06 -8.42
C ARG A 96 2.11 6.82 -7.96
#